data_AF-F1LHG6-F1
#
_entry.id   AF-F1LHG6-F1
#
_cell.length_a   1.000
_cell.length_b   1.000
_cell.length_c   1.000
_cell.angle_alpha   90.00
_cell.angle_beta   90.00
_cell.angle_gamma   90.00
#
_symmetry.space_group_name_H-M   'P 1'
#
loop_
_entity.id
_entity.type
_entity.pdbx_description
1 polymer ?
#
loop_
_entity_poly.entity_id
_entity_poly.type
_entity_poly.pdbx_seq_one_letter_code
_entity_poly.pdbx_strand_id
1 'polypeptide(L)'
;MLCIGEDGDVAQFGDWSKRNIQLYKLRYGYEMSPRSCHHWIRRSISESLRSEDYYIVDTLIGGYDEFEKKAFLGSVDYLGNGLADQI
;
A
#
# COMPACT_ATOMS: atom_id res chain seq x y z
N MET A 1 1.12 3.85 6.63
CA MET A 1 1.98 3.12 5.68
C MET A 1 3.41 3.51 5.94
N LEU A 2 4.28 2.53 6.16
CA LEU A 2 5.72 2.67 6.23
C LEU A 2 6.32 2.06 4.96
N CYS A 3 7.32 2.70 4.38
CA CYS A 3 8.04 2.25 3.20
C CYS A 3 9.52 2.11 3.57
N ILE A 4 10.16 1.02 3.15
CA ILE A 4 11.54 0.64 3.45
C ILE A 4 12.17 0.16 2.14
N GLY A 5 13.38 0.61 1.79
CA GLY A 5 14.00 0.25 0.53
C GLY A 5 14.99 1.33 0.07
N GLU A 6 15.14 1.46 -1.25
CA GLU A 6 15.96 2.51 -1.85
C GLU A 6 15.35 3.89 -1.57
N ASP A 7 16.15 4.85 -1.07
CA ASP A 7 15.65 6.12 -0.55
C ASP A 7 14.80 6.92 -1.56
N GLY A 8 15.22 6.93 -2.84
CA GLY A 8 14.49 7.61 -3.91
C GLY A 8 13.12 6.98 -4.18
N ASP A 9 13.08 5.65 -4.28
CA ASP A 9 11.85 4.90 -4.53
C ASP A 9 10.90 4.98 -3.33
N VAL A 10 11.43 4.93 -2.11
CA VAL A 10 10.65 5.07 -0.87
C VAL A 10 9.91 6.41 -0.84
N ALA A 11 10.60 7.51 -1.15
CA ALA A 11 9.99 8.83 -1.20
C ALA A 11 8.94 8.93 -2.32
N GLN A 12 9.28 8.48 -3.53
CA GLN A 12 8.40 8.58 -4.69
C GLN A 12 7.16 7.69 -4.56
N PHE A 13 7.35 6.41 -4.26
CA PHE A 13 6.27 5.43 -4.10
C PHE A 13 5.37 5.81 -2.91
N GLY A 14 5.97 6.21 -1.79
CA GLY A 14 5.24 6.64 -0.60
C GLY A 14 4.28 7.80 -0.88
N ASP A 15 4.75 8.84 -1.56
CA ASP A 15 3.93 9.99 -1.93
C ASP A 15 2.91 9.67 -3.03
N TRP A 16 3.31 8.87 -4.02
CA TRP A 16 2.41 8.41 -5.08
C TRP A 16 1.23 7.61 -4.50
N SER A 17 1.48 6.65 -3.61
CA SER A 17 0.43 5.86 -2.97
C SER A 17 -0.50 6.73 -2.12
N LYS A 18 0.04 7.63 -1.28
CA LYS A 18 -0.77 8.55 -0.46
C LYS A 18 -1.73 9.38 -1.31
N ARG A 19 -1.24 9.95 -2.42
CA ARG A 19 -2.04 10.80 -3.31
C ARG A 19 -3.17 10.01 -3.99
N ASN A 20 -2.89 8.78 -4.44
CA ASN A 20 -3.91 7.93 -5.07
C ASN A 20 -4.99 7.48 -4.09
N ILE A 21 -4.60 7.11 -2.86
CA ILE A 21 -5.56 6.76 -1.80
C ILE A 21 -6.44 7.97 -1.46
N GLN A 22 -5.85 9.15 -1.34
CA GLN A 22 -6.61 10.38 -1.09
C GLN A 22 -7.54 10.73 -2.25
N LEU A 23 -7.09 10.56 -3.50
CA LEU A 23 -7.94 10.78 -4.67
C LEU A 23 -9.14 9.82 -4.68
N TYR A 24 -8.95 8.56 -4.31
CA TYR A 24 -10.04 7.60 -4.19
C TYR A 24 -11.10 8.09 -3.20
N LYS A 25 -10.67 8.54 -2.00
CA LYS A 25 -11.55 9.11 -0.99
C LYS A 25 -12.37 10.28 -1.53
N LEU A 26 -11.72 11.21 -2.24
CA LEU A 26 -12.39 12.38 -2.82
C LEU A 26 -13.37 12.01 -3.94
N ARG A 27 -13.04 11.00 -4.75
CA ARG A 27 -13.87 10.56 -5.89
C ARG A 27 -15.14 9.86 -5.44
N TYR A 28 -15.03 8.97 -4.46
CA TYR A 28 -16.13 8.10 -4.05
C TYR A 28 -16.83 8.54 -2.76
N GLY A 29 -16.24 9.46 -2.00
CA GLY A 29 -16.82 10.02 -0.78
C GLY A 29 -16.68 9.13 0.46
N TYR A 30 -15.91 8.04 0.39
CA TYR A 30 -15.64 7.15 1.53
C TYR A 30 -14.17 6.72 1.58
N GLU A 31 -13.69 6.35 2.76
CA GLU A 31 -12.32 5.86 2.96
C GLU A 31 -12.18 4.38 2.56
N MET A 32 -11.07 4.03 1.91
CA MET A 32 -10.77 2.62 1.62
C MET A 32 -10.43 1.88 2.92
N SER A 33 -10.93 0.65 3.06
CA SER A 33 -10.54 -0.19 4.18
C SER A 33 -9.03 -0.49 4.13
N PRO A 34 -8.38 -0.67 5.30
CA PRO A 34 -6.95 -1.00 5.35
C PRO A 34 -6.57 -2.24 4.53
N ARG A 35 -7.44 -3.25 4.51
CA ARG A 35 -7.28 -4.47 3.71
C ARG A 35 -7.33 -4.18 2.21
N SER A 36 -8.29 -3.38 1.76
CA SER A 36 -8.39 -2.97 0.36
C SER A 36 -7.17 -2.15 -0.08
N CYS A 37 -6.69 -1.23 0.77
CA CYS A 37 -5.45 -0.49 0.55
C CYS A 37 -4.25 -1.43 0.38
N HIS A 38 -4.11 -2.44 1.25
CA HIS A 38 -3.02 -3.42 1.17
C HIS A 38 -3.02 -4.18 -0.16
N HIS A 39 -4.18 -4.69 -0.58
CA HIS A 39 -4.29 -5.39 -1.85
C HIS A 39 -4.01 -4.49 -3.06
N TRP A 40 -4.45 -3.23 -3.00
CA TRP A 40 -4.19 -2.25 -4.06
C TRP A 40 -2.69 -1.93 -4.15
N ILE A 41 -2.02 -1.64 -3.03
CA ILE A 41 -0.57 -1.37 -2.98
C ILE A 41 0.21 -2.58 -3.51
N ARG A 42 -0.16 -3.81 -3.07
CA ARG A 42 0.47 -5.04 -3.57
C ARG A 42 0.39 -5.16 -5.08
N ARG A 43 -0.79 -4.89 -5.64
CA ARG A 43 -0.99 -4.91 -7.08
C ARG A 43 -0.10 -3.88 -7.77
N SER A 44 0.01 -2.66 -7.24
CA SER A 44 0.86 -1.62 -7.81
C SER A 44 2.34 -2.00 -7.83
N ILE A 45 2.85 -2.63 -6.77
CA ILE A 45 4.22 -3.15 -6.72
C ILE A 45 4.40 -4.28 -7.74
N SER A 46 3.47 -5.25 -7.80
CA SER A 46 3.53 -6.34 -8.78
C SER A 46 3.46 -5.89 -10.25
N GLU A 47 2.69 -4.83 -10.54
CA GLU A 47 2.61 -4.24 -11.88
C GLU A 47 3.92 -3.51 -12.24
N SER A 48 4.48 -2.76 -11.29
CA SER A 48 5.76 -2.07 -11.45
C SER A 48 6.95 -3.04 -11.58
N LEU A 49 6.92 -4.20 -10.94
CA LEU A 49 7.98 -5.22 -11.05
C LEU A 49 8.24 -5.68 -12.50
N ARG A 50 7.27 -5.49 -13.41
CA ARG A 50 7.37 -5.86 -14.83
C ARG A 50 7.65 -4.66 -15.75
N SER A 51 7.82 -3.46 -15.21
CA SER A 51 8.26 -2.28 -15.97
C SER A 51 9.77 -2.08 -15.91
N GLU A 52 10.30 -1.26 -16.82
CA GLU A 52 11.71 -0.85 -16.83
C GLU A 52 12.11 -0.11 -15.55
N ASP A 53 11.25 0.82 -15.12
CA ASP A 53 11.42 1.60 -13.88
C ASP A 53 10.58 0.98 -12.74
N TYR A 54 11.08 -0.13 -12.17
CA TYR A 54 10.41 -0.79 -11.05
C TYR A 54 10.80 -0.18 -9.70
N TYR A 55 9.87 -0.14 -8.75
CA TYR A 55 10.14 0.35 -7.39
C TYR A 55 10.76 -0.73 -6.49
N ILE A 56 11.89 -0.43 -5.84
CA ILE A 56 12.51 -1.29 -4.83
C ILE A 56 12.05 -0.84 -3.43
N VAL A 57 10.83 -1.24 -3.04
CA VAL A 57 10.22 -0.84 -1.77
C VAL A 57 9.46 -1.99 -1.13
N ASP A 58 9.83 -2.31 0.11
CA ASP A 58 9.04 -3.08 1.05
C ASP A 58 8.10 -2.14 1.83
N THR A 59 6.86 -2.57 2.06
CA THR A 59 5.86 -1.75 2.74
C THR A 59 5.19 -2.47 3.91
N LEU A 60 4.92 -1.69 4.95
CA LEU A 60 4.08 -2.10 6.08
C LEU A 60 2.82 -1.21 6.11
N ILE A 61 1.67 -1.85 5.99
CA ILE A 61 0.37 -1.20 5.93
C ILE A 61 -0.41 -1.59 7.18
N GLY A 62 -0.59 -0.60 8.05
CA GLY A 62 -1.44 -0.71 9.23
C GLY A 62 -2.61 0.26 9.17
N GLY A 63 -3.74 -0.15 9.70
CA GLY A 63 -4.94 0.69 9.83
C GLY A 63 -5.99 0.03 10.70
N TYR A 64 -7.03 0.79 11.05
CA TYR A 64 -8.19 0.28 11.78
C TYR A 64 -9.41 0.38 10.88
N ASP A 65 -10.14 -0.71 10.72
CA ASP A 65 -11.41 -0.72 10.00
C ASP A 65 -12.55 -0.37 10.96
N GLU A 66 -13.17 0.79 10.75
CA GLU A 66 -14.29 1.25 11.59
C GLU A 66 -15.57 0.44 11.41
N PHE A 67 -15.76 -0.19 10.24
CA PHE A 67 -16.93 -1.01 9.94
C PHE A 67 -16.80 -2.39 10.57
N GLU A 68 -15.66 -3.06 10.37
CA GLU A 68 -15.40 -4.39 10.95
C GLU A 68 -14.96 -4.31 12.42
N LYS A 69 -14.60 -3.12 12.92
CA LYS A 69 -14.04 -2.86 14.25
C LYS A 69 -12.77 -3.68 14.53
N LYS A 70 -11.93 -3.87 13.51
CA LYS A 70 -10.71 -4.68 13.58
C LYS A 70 -9.49 -3.88 13.19
N ALA A 71 -8.42 -4.07 13.94
CA ALA A 71 -7.10 -3.63 13.52
C ALA A 71 -6.60 -4.53 12.39
N PHE A 72 -5.93 -3.94 11.43
CA PHE A 72 -5.30 -4.63 10.31
C PHE A 72 -3.83 -4.25 10.25
N LEU A 73 -2.98 -5.25 10.06
CA LEU A 73 -1.58 -5.09 9.73
C LEU A 73 -1.24 -6.08 8.62
N GLY A 74 -0.62 -5.59 7.56
CA GLY A 74 -0.09 -6.43 6.51
C GLY A 74 1.21 -5.86 5.96
N SER A 75 2.07 -6.74 5.49
CA SER A 75 3.30 -6.38 4.81
C SER A 75 3.21 -6.73 3.32
N VAL A 76 3.94 -6.00 2.50
CA VAL A 76 4.16 -6.33 1.09
C VAL A 76 5.64 -6.16 0.80
N ASP A 77 6.28 -7.16 0.22
CA ASP A 77 7.66 -7.05 -0.23
C ASP A 77 7.78 -6.39 -1.62
N TYR A 78 8.99 -5.99 -1.98
CA TYR A 78 9.28 -5.38 -3.29
C TYR A 78 9.01 -6.32 -4.49
N LEU A 79 8.85 -7.63 -4.25
CA LEU A 79 8.46 -8.61 -5.28
C LEU A 79 6.93 -8.72 -5.41
N GLY A 80 6.17 -7.98 -4.61
CA GLY A 80 4.70 -7.99 -4.60
C GLY A 80 4.09 -9.19 -3.88
N ASN A 81 4.86 -9.92 -3.08
CA ASN A 81 4.33 -10.89 -2.12
C ASN A 81 3.74 -10.14 -0.93
N GLY A 82 2.48 -10.43 -0.60
CA GLY A 82 1.76 -9.73 0.46
C GLY A 82 1.31 -10.71 1.53
N LEU A 83 1.65 -10.43 2.77
CA LEU A 83 1.08 -11.11 3.94
C LEU A 83 0.03 -10.18 4.56
N ALA A 84 -1.23 -10.61 4.55
CA ALA A 84 -2.33 -9.92 5.20
C ALA A 84 -2.57 -10.52 6.60
N ASP A 85 -3.17 -9.73 7.49
CA ASP A 85 -3.62 -10.17 8.82
C ASP A 85 -2.51 -10.71 9.73
N GLN A 86 -1.46 -9.91 9.91
CA GLN A 86 -0.35 -10.25 10.82
C GLN A 86 -0.67 -10.01 12.31
N ILE A 87 -1.93 -9.71 12.66
CA ILE A 87 -2.42 -9.48 14.03
C ILE A 87 -3.62 -10.37 14.30
#